data_AF-A0A9X2LMF5-F1
#
_entry.id   AF-A0A9X2LMF5-F1
#
_cell.length_a   1.000
_cell.length_b   1.000
_cell.length_c   1.000
_cell.angle_alpha   90.00
_cell.angle_beta   90.00
_cell.angle_gamma   90.00
#
_symmetry.space_group_name_H-M   'P 1'
#
loop_
_entity.id
_entity.type
_entity.pdbx_description
1 polymer ?
#
loop_
_entity_poly.entity_id
_entity_poly.type
_entity_poly.pdbx_seq_one_letter_code
_entity_poly.pdbx_strand_id
1 'polypeptide(L)'
;MQKKALRAAALVSLAVALTIPAGAAVATTPSPGLGPKSTTVDSVAVGSAAAETTTSSIRGEARMGYPVDGDDIRVSVDARSTFAQGNKPLQSGGTFRIFHKVEHPGGEPEVYWGDFKVDCLTTGGPTATVTGTLERTSPGHPWRTHLEPHVRMGVSFYVPEGKGGGPARIGLSGASLKKEKKPPLTPCMAPAADSPVVAGGYTLKDRK
;
A
#
# COMPACT_ATOMS: atom_id res chain seq x y z
N MET A 1 -40.75 -24.42 -14.76
CA MET A 1 -41.12 -23.67 -13.53
C MET A 1 -40.65 -24.46 -12.31
N GLN A 2 -39.49 -24.13 -11.74
CA GLN A 2 -38.95 -24.75 -10.52
C GLN A 2 -39.04 -23.75 -9.36
N LYS A 3 -39.68 -24.17 -8.26
CA LYS A 3 -39.95 -23.35 -7.07
C LYS A 3 -38.67 -23.26 -6.21
N LYS A 4 -38.21 -22.04 -5.93
CA LYS A 4 -37.10 -21.77 -5.00
C LYS A 4 -37.64 -21.81 -3.56
N ALA A 5 -37.01 -22.63 -2.71
CA ALA A 5 -37.22 -22.59 -1.26
C ALA A 5 -36.17 -21.65 -0.63
N LEU A 6 -36.62 -20.58 0.02
CA LEU A 6 -35.79 -19.77 0.90
C LEU A 6 -35.67 -20.47 2.25
N ARG A 7 -34.44 -20.61 2.76
CA ARG A 7 -34.18 -20.88 4.17
C ARG A 7 -33.43 -19.69 4.76
N ALA A 8 -34.03 -19.11 5.79
CA ALA A 8 -33.49 -18.04 6.60
C ALA A 8 -32.38 -18.56 7.53
N ALA A 9 -31.37 -17.73 7.79
CA ALA A 9 -30.43 -17.92 8.88
C ALA A 9 -30.32 -16.60 9.65
N ALA A 10 -30.69 -16.64 10.93
CA ALA A 10 -30.55 -15.55 11.88
C ALA A 10 -29.11 -15.54 12.42
N LEU A 11 -28.51 -14.35 12.55
CA LEU A 11 -27.21 -14.14 13.18
C LEU A 11 -27.43 -13.47 14.54
N VAL A 12 -26.95 -14.13 15.61
CA VAL A 12 -26.86 -13.60 16.97
C VAL A 12 -25.44 -13.05 17.14
N SER A 13 -25.31 -11.75 17.41
CA SER A 13 -24.03 -11.08 17.65
C SER A 13 -23.80 -10.90 19.15
N LEU A 14 -22.74 -11.50 19.68
CA LEU A 14 -22.29 -11.31 21.05
C LEU A 14 -21.16 -10.26 21.05
N ALA A 15 -21.40 -9.10 21.67
CA ALA A 15 -20.40 -8.05 21.83
C ALA A 15 -19.79 -8.11 23.22
N VAL A 16 -18.46 -8.24 23.31
CA VAL A 16 -17.69 -8.14 24.56
C VAL A 16 -16.98 -6.78 24.56
N ALA A 17 -17.27 -5.96 25.56
CA ALA A 17 -16.62 -4.68 25.79
C ALA A 17 -15.37 -4.87 26.68
N LEU A 18 -14.22 -4.34 26.25
CA LEU A 18 -13.00 -4.25 27.05
C LEU A 18 -12.77 -2.79 27.48
N THR A 19 -12.69 -2.57 28.78
CA THR A 19 -12.32 -1.30 29.42
C THR A 19 -10.82 -1.27 29.69
N ILE A 20 -10.15 -0.16 29.34
CA ILE A 20 -8.74 0.10 29.67
C ILE A 20 -8.68 1.28 30.67
N PRO A 21 -8.01 1.14 31.84
CA PRO A 21 -7.77 2.27 32.73
C PRO A 21 -6.56 3.10 32.29
N ALA A 22 -6.71 4.43 32.32
CA ALA A 22 -5.65 5.40 32.07
C ALA A 22 -4.79 5.61 33.33
N GLY A 23 -3.48 5.38 33.22
CA GLY A 23 -2.50 5.69 34.27
C GLY A 23 -2.10 7.16 34.25
N ALA A 24 -2.17 7.81 35.42
CA ALA A 24 -1.73 9.18 35.64
C ALA A 24 -0.19 9.28 35.75
N ALA A 25 0.41 10.22 35.03
CA ALA A 25 1.81 10.61 35.21
C ALA A 25 1.90 11.87 36.09
N VAL A 26 2.70 11.80 37.14
CA VAL A 26 2.98 12.88 38.09
C VAL A 26 3.97 13.87 37.46
N ALA A 27 3.60 15.15 37.38
CA ALA A 27 4.50 16.21 36.98
C ALA A 27 5.34 16.68 38.18
N THR A 28 6.67 16.63 38.05
CA THR A 28 7.61 17.18 39.03
C THR A 28 7.98 18.62 38.63
N THR A 29 7.86 19.55 39.57
CA THR A 29 8.27 20.96 39.44
C THR A 29 9.79 21.11 39.57
N PRO A 30 10.45 22.00 38.79
CA PRO A 30 11.78 22.48 39.10
C PRO A 30 11.73 23.82 39.84
N SER A 31 12.54 23.94 40.90
CA SER A 31 12.86 25.21 41.57
C SER A 31 14.16 25.80 41.00
N PRO A 32 14.33 27.13 40.95
CA PRO A 32 15.47 27.79 40.32
C PRO A 32 16.65 27.93 41.29
N GLY A 33 17.85 27.59 40.82
CA GLY A 33 19.11 27.78 41.55
C GLY A 33 20.12 28.53 40.70
N LEU A 34 20.56 29.68 41.22
CA LEU A 34 21.47 30.66 40.62
C LEU A 34 22.92 30.14 40.46
N GLY A 35 23.53 30.44 39.30
CA GLY A 35 24.88 31.00 39.22
C GLY A 35 26.09 30.06 39.34
N PRO A 36 27.29 30.54 38.92
CA PRO A 36 28.00 29.94 37.79
C PRO A 36 29.36 29.35 38.16
N LYS A 37 29.77 28.24 37.53
CA LYS A 37 31.19 27.86 37.44
C LYS A 37 31.53 27.27 36.09
N SER A 38 32.41 27.99 35.40
CA SER A 38 33.18 27.56 34.25
C SER A 38 33.84 26.21 34.54
N THR A 39 33.41 25.18 33.83
CA THR A 39 34.13 23.92 33.68
C THR A 39 34.08 23.58 32.20
N THR A 40 35.26 23.48 31.61
CA THR A 40 35.49 22.95 30.27
C THR A 40 34.86 21.56 30.19
N VAL A 41 33.67 21.49 29.59
CA VAL A 41 33.09 20.23 29.16
C VAL A 41 33.87 19.77 27.94
N ASP A 42 34.77 18.82 28.18
CA ASP A 42 35.10 17.82 27.17
C ASP A 42 33.77 17.27 26.67
N SER A 43 33.38 17.75 25.49
CA SER A 43 32.23 17.23 24.78
C SER A 43 32.64 15.84 24.33
N VAL A 44 32.39 14.86 25.19
CA VAL A 44 32.27 13.47 24.79
C VAL A 44 31.24 13.51 23.67
N ALA A 45 31.72 13.43 22.44
CA ALA A 45 30.89 13.19 21.29
C ALA A 45 30.21 11.86 21.58
N VAL A 46 28.98 11.94 22.09
CA VAL A 46 28.05 10.82 22.07
C VAL A 46 27.81 10.62 20.59
N GLY A 47 28.64 9.78 19.98
CA GLY A 47 28.41 9.26 18.66
C GLY A 47 27.03 8.64 18.72
N SER A 48 26.04 9.37 18.21
CA SER A 48 24.71 8.83 17.98
C SER A 48 24.94 7.70 17.00
N ALA A 49 25.01 6.47 17.52
CA ALA A 49 25.06 5.28 16.70
C ALA A 49 23.87 5.42 15.75
N ALA A 50 24.17 5.62 14.46
CA ALA A 50 23.13 5.76 13.45
C ALA A 50 22.21 4.55 13.61
N ALA A 51 20.94 4.79 13.90
CA ALA A 51 19.97 3.72 14.08
C ALA A 51 20.04 2.83 12.83
N GLU A 52 20.21 1.52 13.03
CA GLU A 52 20.28 0.58 11.92
C GLU A 52 19.02 0.71 11.06
N THR A 53 19.23 0.88 9.75
CA THR A 53 18.13 0.98 8.79
C THR A 53 18.12 -0.24 7.90
N THR A 54 16.92 -0.74 7.65
CA THR A 54 16.69 -1.84 6.71
C THR A 54 15.97 -1.32 5.46
N THR A 55 16.05 -2.08 4.37
CA THR A 55 15.50 -1.67 3.08
C THR A 55 14.64 -2.75 2.46
N SER A 56 13.48 -2.36 1.95
CA SER A 56 12.64 -3.20 1.09
C SER A 56 12.62 -2.65 -0.32
N SER A 57 12.41 -3.52 -1.30
CA SER A 57 12.16 -3.11 -2.68
C SER A 57 11.27 -4.10 -3.41
N ILE A 58 10.42 -3.61 -4.30
CA ILE A 58 9.73 -4.43 -5.29
C ILE A 58 9.93 -3.81 -6.67
N ARG A 59 10.22 -4.66 -7.66
CA ARG A 59 10.35 -4.25 -9.06
C ARG A 59 9.80 -5.31 -10.00
N GLY A 60 9.14 -4.88 -11.06
CA GLY A 60 8.77 -5.76 -12.17
C GLY A 60 7.53 -5.28 -12.90
N GLU A 61 7.07 -6.12 -13.82
CA GLU A 61 5.82 -5.94 -14.54
C GLU A 61 5.18 -7.30 -14.75
N ALA A 62 3.86 -7.35 -14.55
CA ALA A 62 3.11 -8.57 -14.75
C ALA A 62 1.71 -8.27 -15.28
N ARG A 63 1.17 -9.24 -16.02
CA ARG A 63 -0.24 -9.29 -16.43
C ARG A 63 -1.06 -9.96 -15.33
N MET A 64 -2.05 -9.23 -14.85
CA MET A 64 -3.04 -9.71 -13.90
C MET A 64 -4.11 -10.53 -14.64
N GLY A 65 -4.47 -11.68 -14.10
CA GLY A 65 -5.65 -12.43 -14.55
C GLY A 65 -6.91 -11.64 -14.25
N TYR A 66 -7.71 -11.39 -15.28
CA TYR A 66 -8.95 -10.63 -15.19
C TYR A 66 -10.09 -11.43 -15.84
N PRO A 67 -11.30 -11.47 -15.25
CA PRO A 67 -12.37 -12.37 -15.69
C PRO A 67 -13.14 -11.87 -16.92
N VAL A 68 -12.72 -10.77 -17.53
CA VAL A 68 -13.31 -10.25 -18.77
C VAL A 68 -12.40 -10.68 -19.93
N ASP A 69 -12.96 -11.47 -20.84
CA ASP A 69 -12.22 -11.95 -22.00
C ASP A 69 -11.79 -10.79 -22.90
N GLY A 70 -10.56 -10.87 -23.41
CA GLY A 70 -9.95 -9.83 -24.24
C GLY A 70 -9.20 -8.76 -23.45
N ASP A 71 -9.65 -8.43 -22.25
CA ASP A 71 -9.01 -7.40 -21.44
C ASP A 71 -7.56 -7.77 -21.04
N ASP A 72 -6.72 -6.74 -20.98
CA ASP A 72 -5.33 -6.85 -20.58
C ASP A 72 -4.99 -5.82 -19.51
N ILE A 73 -4.93 -6.28 -18.25
CA ILE A 73 -4.52 -5.47 -17.11
C ILE A 73 -3.06 -5.81 -16.78
N ARG A 74 -2.20 -4.79 -16.84
CA ARG A 74 -0.79 -4.91 -16.46
C ARG A 74 -0.44 -3.93 -15.37
N VAL A 75 0.37 -4.39 -14.43
CA VAL A 75 0.87 -3.57 -13.34
C VAL A 75 2.39 -3.60 -13.38
N SER A 76 3.01 -2.43 -13.56
CA SER A 76 4.44 -2.27 -13.40
C SER A 76 4.75 -1.48 -12.13
N VAL A 77 5.84 -1.83 -11.46
CA VAL A 77 6.26 -1.20 -10.21
C VAL A 77 7.78 -1.14 -10.13
N ASP A 78 8.28 -0.04 -9.58
CA ASP A 78 9.64 0.08 -9.06
C ASP A 78 9.56 0.93 -7.80
N ALA A 79 9.55 0.29 -6.64
CA ALA A 79 9.33 0.93 -5.35
C ALA A 79 10.37 0.48 -4.33
N ARG A 80 10.79 1.40 -3.47
CA ARG A 80 11.76 1.15 -2.39
C ARG A 80 11.36 1.89 -1.14
N SER A 81 11.66 1.29 0.00
CA SER A 81 11.44 1.91 1.31
C SER A 81 12.57 1.63 2.27
N THR A 82 12.80 2.58 3.18
CA THR A 82 13.70 2.45 4.32
C THR A 82 12.89 2.34 5.60
N PHE A 83 13.39 1.58 6.56
CA PHE A 83 12.76 1.36 7.85
C PHE A 83 13.77 1.56 8.97
N ALA A 84 13.33 2.12 10.09
CA ALA A 84 13.97 1.89 11.38
C ALA A 84 13.35 0.63 12.02
N GLN A 85 13.40 0.53 13.34
CA GLN A 85 12.66 -0.49 14.08
C GLN A 85 11.14 -0.38 13.82
N GLY A 86 10.51 -1.52 13.49
CA GLY A 86 9.07 -1.64 13.27
C GLY A 86 8.66 -1.87 11.82
N ASN A 87 7.38 -1.65 11.53
CA ASN A 87 6.75 -1.99 10.24
C ASN A 87 6.33 -0.77 9.41
N LYS A 88 6.51 0.44 9.96
CA LYS A 88 6.18 1.69 9.27
C LYS A 88 7.43 2.20 8.54
N PRO A 89 7.36 2.49 7.23
CA PRO A 89 8.50 3.02 6.51
C PRO A 89 8.82 4.43 6.99
N LEU A 90 10.11 4.74 7.11
CA LEU A 90 10.60 6.11 7.32
C LEU A 90 10.43 6.93 6.04
N GLN A 91 10.81 6.32 4.92
CA GLN A 91 10.70 6.90 3.60
C GLN A 91 10.32 5.80 2.62
N SER A 92 9.43 6.14 1.70
CA SER A 92 9.10 5.32 0.54
C SER A 92 9.19 6.18 -0.72
N GLY A 93 9.46 5.54 -1.84
CA GLY A 93 9.47 6.22 -3.12
C GLY A 93 9.54 5.26 -4.28
N GLY A 94 9.42 5.83 -5.48
CA GLY A 94 9.32 5.08 -6.72
C GLY A 94 8.02 5.36 -7.46
N THR A 95 7.68 4.47 -8.38
CA THR A 95 6.47 4.59 -9.20
C THR A 95 5.80 3.25 -9.39
N PHE A 96 4.52 3.30 -9.72
CA PHE A 96 3.84 2.18 -10.35
C PHE A 96 2.89 2.69 -11.44
N ARG A 97 2.59 1.83 -12.39
CA ARG A 97 1.59 2.07 -13.43
C ARG A 97 0.54 0.97 -13.38
N ILE A 98 -0.72 1.39 -13.52
CA ILE A 98 -1.83 0.49 -13.85
C ILE A 98 -2.16 0.75 -15.32
N PHE A 99 -2.03 -0.27 -16.15
CA PHE A 99 -2.43 -0.28 -17.55
C PHE A 99 -3.65 -1.19 -17.71
N HIS A 100 -4.63 -0.76 -18.50
CA HIS A 100 -5.81 -1.53 -18.85
C HIS A 100 -6.14 -1.30 -20.32
N LYS A 101 -5.98 -2.35 -21.12
CA LYS A 101 -6.58 -2.41 -22.46
C LYS A 101 -7.94 -3.10 -22.33
N VAL A 102 -8.97 -2.42 -22.81
CA VAL A 102 -10.35 -2.90 -22.88
C VAL A 102 -10.64 -3.29 -24.32
N GLU A 103 -11.04 -4.53 -24.53
CA GLU A 103 -11.47 -4.97 -25.86
C GLU A 103 -12.98 -4.72 -26.02
N HIS A 104 -13.38 -4.24 -27.20
CA HIS A 104 -14.78 -4.00 -27.53
C HIS A 104 -15.21 -4.92 -28.68
N PRO A 105 -16.28 -5.72 -28.52
CA PRO A 105 -16.78 -6.55 -29.62
C PRO A 105 -17.11 -5.71 -30.86
N GLY A 106 -16.36 -5.93 -31.95
CA GLY A 106 -16.56 -5.23 -33.22
C GLY A 106 -16.08 -3.77 -33.25
N GLY A 107 -15.31 -3.33 -32.24
CA GLY A 107 -14.72 -2.00 -32.16
C GLY A 107 -13.22 -2.04 -31.96
N GLU A 108 -12.58 -0.87 -32.04
CA GLU A 108 -11.16 -0.71 -31.70
C GLU A 108 -10.95 -0.83 -30.17
N PRO A 109 -9.85 -1.42 -29.72
CA PRO A 109 -9.54 -1.51 -28.30
C PRO A 109 -9.24 -0.13 -27.70
N GLU A 110 -9.75 0.10 -26.49
CA GLU A 110 -9.42 1.29 -25.70
C GLU A 110 -8.24 0.99 -24.78
N VAL A 111 -7.28 1.92 -24.71
CA VAL A 111 -6.08 1.76 -23.87
C VAL A 111 -6.01 2.88 -22.84
N TYR A 112 -6.10 2.48 -21.58
CA TYR A 112 -5.98 3.36 -20.43
C TYR A 112 -4.75 3.03 -19.60
N TRP A 113 -4.09 4.07 -19.10
CA TRP A 113 -3.07 3.90 -18.07
C TRP A 113 -3.05 5.07 -17.10
N GLY A 114 -2.64 4.79 -15.86
CA GLY A 114 -2.32 5.80 -14.86
C GLY A 114 -0.97 5.55 -14.22
N ASP A 115 -0.17 6.61 -14.12
CA ASP A 115 1.10 6.64 -13.41
C ASP A 115 0.91 7.20 -12.01
N PHE A 116 1.52 6.52 -11.04
CA PHE A 116 1.43 6.87 -9.63
C PHE A 116 2.81 7.10 -9.05
N LYS A 117 2.92 8.14 -8.22
CA LYS A 117 4.08 8.36 -7.37
C LYS A 117 3.90 7.60 -6.07
N VAL A 118 4.82 6.68 -5.77
CA VAL A 118 4.77 5.87 -4.55
C VAL A 118 4.97 6.76 -3.33
N ASP A 119 4.08 6.60 -2.36
CA ASP A 119 4.17 7.25 -1.05
C ASP A 119 4.26 6.27 0.11
N CYS A 120 3.99 4.98 -0.14
CA CYS A 120 4.30 3.91 0.79
C CYS A 120 4.65 2.61 0.07
N LEU A 121 5.67 1.92 0.56
CA LEU A 121 5.86 0.48 0.37
C LEU A 121 6.09 -0.17 1.75
N THR A 122 5.34 -1.23 2.04
CA THR A 122 5.58 -2.14 3.15
C THR A 122 5.75 -3.55 2.63
N THR A 123 6.56 -4.36 3.33
CA THR A 123 6.78 -5.78 2.99
C THR A 123 6.61 -6.67 4.21
N GLY A 124 6.41 -7.95 3.96
CA GLY A 124 6.45 -8.99 4.99
C GLY A 124 6.55 -10.36 4.33
N GLY A 125 7.73 -10.98 4.39
CA GLY A 125 8.01 -12.22 3.68
C GLY A 125 7.70 -12.08 2.18
N PRO A 126 6.89 -12.97 1.58
CA PRO A 126 6.58 -12.94 0.15
C PRO A 126 5.55 -11.86 -0.23
N THR A 127 5.17 -10.95 0.66
CA THR A 127 4.12 -9.96 0.40
C THR A 127 4.66 -8.54 0.38
N ALA A 128 4.05 -7.71 -0.46
CA ALA A 128 4.27 -6.27 -0.49
C ALA A 128 2.95 -5.51 -0.66
N THR A 129 2.83 -4.36 -0.01
CA THR A 129 1.76 -3.39 -0.24
C THR A 129 2.37 -2.08 -0.67
N VAL A 130 1.93 -1.56 -1.82
CA VAL A 130 2.38 -0.30 -2.40
C VAL A 130 1.18 0.63 -2.50
N THR A 131 1.33 1.88 -2.06
CA THR A 131 0.37 2.94 -2.36
C THR A 131 1.05 4.10 -3.04
N GLY A 132 0.27 4.88 -3.79
CA GLY A 132 0.76 6.08 -4.44
C GLY A 132 -0.35 6.97 -4.94
N THR A 133 -0.01 8.22 -5.19
CA THR A 133 -0.91 9.26 -5.68
C THR A 133 -0.84 9.34 -7.19
N LEU A 134 -2.01 9.50 -7.82
CA LEU A 134 -2.10 9.61 -9.28
C LEU A 134 -1.39 10.88 -9.78
N GLU A 135 -0.42 10.73 -10.66
CA GLU A 135 0.33 11.84 -11.26
C GLU A 135 -0.15 12.13 -12.68
N ARG A 136 -0.32 11.09 -13.49
CA ARG A 136 -0.63 11.21 -14.92
C ARG A 136 -1.51 10.08 -15.39
N THR A 137 -2.22 10.33 -16.49
CA THR A 137 -3.02 9.32 -17.18
C THR A 137 -2.82 9.41 -18.69
N SER A 138 -3.25 8.38 -19.42
CA SER A 138 -3.40 8.45 -20.87
C SER A 138 -4.35 9.59 -21.29
N PRO A 139 -4.19 10.14 -22.50
CA PRO A 139 -5.18 11.05 -23.07
C PRO A 139 -6.58 10.43 -23.07
N GLY A 140 -7.61 11.24 -22.80
CA GLY A 140 -9.00 10.77 -22.77
C GLY A 140 -9.40 9.92 -21.57
N HIS A 141 -8.49 9.60 -20.65
CA HIS A 141 -8.80 8.72 -19.52
C HIS A 141 -9.95 9.27 -18.63
N PRO A 142 -10.97 8.45 -18.29
CA PRO A 142 -12.07 8.85 -17.42
C PRO A 142 -11.66 9.41 -16.05
N TRP A 143 -10.51 8.99 -15.51
CA TRP A 143 -10.00 9.47 -14.23
C TRP A 143 -9.75 10.98 -14.20
N ARG A 144 -9.48 11.60 -15.36
CA ARG A 144 -9.25 13.05 -15.46
C ARG A 144 -10.45 13.89 -15.01
N THR A 145 -11.67 13.36 -15.13
CA THR A 145 -12.89 14.06 -14.73
C THR A 145 -13.48 13.50 -13.44
N HIS A 146 -13.37 12.18 -13.22
CA HIS A 146 -14.04 11.50 -12.10
C HIS A 146 -13.25 11.43 -10.79
N LEU A 147 -11.93 11.60 -10.84
CA LEU A 147 -11.06 11.52 -9.67
C LEU A 147 -10.58 12.90 -9.23
N GLU A 148 -10.34 13.05 -7.92
CA GLU A 148 -9.61 14.21 -7.41
C GLU A 148 -8.14 14.18 -7.88
N PRO A 149 -7.50 15.34 -8.10
CA PRO A 149 -6.07 15.40 -8.36
C PRO A 149 -5.28 14.68 -7.27
N HIS A 150 -4.24 13.93 -7.65
CA HIS A 150 -3.37 13.20 -6.73
C HIS A 150 -4.09 12.24 -5.78
N VAL A 151 -5.27 11.71 -6.16
CA VAL A 151 -5.96 10.69 -5.35
C VAL A 151 -5.10 9.42 -5.24
N ARG A 152 -5.15 8.77 -4.07
CA ARG A 152 -4.37 7.57 -3.77
C ARG A 152 -5.06 6.30 -4.28
N MET A 153 -4.24 5.39 -4.82
CA MET A 153 -4.59 3.99 -5.06
C MET A 153 -3.55 3.07 -4.41
N GLY A 154 -3.93 1.80 -4.28
CA GLY A 154 -3.12 0.78 -3.62
C GLY A 154 -3.02 -0.48 -4.46
N VAL A 155 -1.86 -1.12 -4.41
CA VAL A 155 -1.58 -2.41 -5.04
C VAL A 155 -0.96 -3.33 -3.99
N SER A 156 -1.48 -4.54 -3.86
CA SER A 156 -0.84 -5.60 -3.08
C SER A 156 -0.25 -6.66 -4.01
N PHE A 157 0.85 -7.25 -3.56
CA PHE A 157 1.59 -8.28 -4.29
C PHE A 157 1.82 -9.47 -3.37
N TYR A 158 1.65 -10.65 -3.93
CA TYR A 158 2.20 -11.89 -3.41
C TYR A 158 3.22 -12.42 -4.40
N VAL A 159 4.48 -12.50 -3.97
CA VAL A 159 5.65 -12.91 -4.75
C VAL A 159 6.26 -14.13 -4.05
N PRO A 160 5.83 -15.35 -4.41
CA PRO A 160 6.24 -16.57 -3.73
C PRO A 160 7.75 -16.81 -3.85
N GLU A 161 8.36 -17.26 -2.76
CA GLU A 161 9.73 -17.74 -2.74
C GLU A 161 9.76 -19.27 -2.91
N GLY A 162 10.65 -19.77 -3.77
CA GLY A 162 10.93 -21.20 -3.89
C GLY A 162 9.82 -22.04 -4.56
N LYS A 163 10.03 -23.37 -4.56
CA LYS A 163 9.11 -24.35 -5.15
C LYS A 163 8.01 -24.69 -4.15
N GLY A 164 6.80 -24.17 -4.34
CA GLY A 164 5.63 -24.54 -3.52
C GLY A 164 4.67 -23.40 -3.15
N GLY A 165 5.04 -22.14 -3.37
CA GLY A 165 4.22 -20.98 -3.00
C GLY A 165 3.00 -20.70 -3.89
N GLY A 166 2.70 -21.54 -4.88
CA GLY A 166 1.66 -21.24 -5.87
C GLY A 166 2.05 -20.08 -6.81
N PRO A 167 1.12 -19.58 -7.64
CA PRO A 167 1.40 -18.47 -8.55
C PRO A 167 1.49 -17.14 -7.79
N ALA A 168 2.28 -16.20 -8.32
CA ALA A 168 2.26 -14.81 -7.88
C ALA A 168 0.86 -14.21 -8.04
N ARG A 169 0.52 -13.21 -7.22
CA ARG A 169 -0.81 -12.57 -7.23
C ARG A 169 -0.72 -11.06 -7.07
N ILE A 170 -1.76 -10.37 -7.55
CA ILE A 170 -1.94 -8.92 -7.49
C ILE A 170 -3.32 -8.63 -6.89
N GLY A 171 -3.42 -7.57 -6.08
CA GLY A 171 -4.70 -6.99 -5.65
C GLY A 171 -4.69 -5.48 -5.93
N LEU A 172 -5.83 -4.94 -6.39
CA LEU A 172 -5.96 -3.53 -6.76
C LEU A 172 -7.03 -2.82 -5.94
N SER A 173 -6.67 -1.69 -5.34
CA SER A 173 -7.63 -0.73 -4.80
C SER A 173 -7.86 0.39 -5.81
N GLY A 174 -9.12 0.57 -6.22
CA GLY A 174 -9.53 1.79 -6.92
C GLY A 174 -9.45 3.02 -6.01
N ALA A 175 -9.45 4.20 -6.63
CA ALA A 175 -9.58 5.48 -5.92
C ALA A 175 -11.05 5.80 -5.61
N SER A 176 -11.26 6.58 -4.55
CA SER A 176 -12.57 7.18 -4.25
C SER A 176 -12.98 8.14 -5.37
N LEU A 177 -14.16 7.91 -5.96
CA LEU A 177 -14.72 8.81 -6.97
C LEU A 177 -15.21 10.12 -6.32
N LYS A 178 -15.08 11.26 -7.01
CA LYS A 178 -15.57 12.57 -6.56
C LYS A 178 -17.03 12.53 -6.08
N LYS A 179 -17.89 11.85 -6.85
CA LYS A 179 -19.32 11.74 -6.58
C LYS A 179 -19.65 10.98 -5.29
N GLU A 180 -18.76 10.11 -4.84
CA GLU A 180 -18.99 9.26 -3.66
C GLU A 180 -18.68 9.98 -2.35
N LYS A 181 -17.92 11.08 -2.39
CA LYS A 181 -17.51 11.86 -1.20
C LYS A 181 -16.88 10.99 -0.09
N LYS A 182 -16.24 9.88 -0.47
CA LYS A 182 -15.51 9.00 0.45
C LYS A 182 -14.11 9.55 0.69
N PRO A 183 -13.54 9.35 1.89
CA PRO A 183 -12.14 9.68 2.13
C PRO A 183 -11.23 8.91 1.16
N PRO A 184 -10.06 9.47 0.81
CA PRO A 184 -9.08 8.74 0.02
C PRO A 184 -8.52 7.55 0.80
N LEU A 185 -7.98 6.56 0.09
CA LEU A 185 -7.21 5.48 0.67
C LEU A 185 -6.06 6.06 1.52
N THR A 186 -5.79 5.49 2.69
CA THR A 186 -4.64 5.89 3.51
C THR A 186 -3.37 5.19 3.01
N PRO A 187 -2.17 5.73 3.32
CA PRO A 187 -0.92 5.09 2.92
C PRO A 187 -0.81 3.65 3.43
N CYS A 188 -0.14 2.80 2.66
CA CYS A 188 0.12 1.39 2.98
C CYS A 188 -1.14 0.51 3.12
N MET A 189 -2.29 0.93 2.59
CA MET A 189 -3.50 0.11 2.51
C MET A 189 -3.76 -0.37 1.07
N ALA A 190 -4.05 -1.66 0.93
CA ALA A 190 -4.51 -2.28 -0.30
C ALA A 190 -5.32 -3.55 0.06
N PRO A 191 -6.23 -4.04 -0.82
CA PRO A 191 -6.88 -5.33 -0.61
C PRO A 191 -5.88 -6.48 -0.64
N ALA A 192 -6.33 -7.70 -0.32
CA ALA A 192 -5.49 -8.89 -0.50
C ALA A 192 -5.13 -9.12 -1.98
N ALA A 193 -3.97 -9.72 -2.23
CA ALA A 193 -3.54 -10.10 -3.57
C ALA A 193 -4.31 -11.34 -4.03
N ASP A 194 -5.45 -11.14 -4.65
CA ASP A 194 -6.43 -12.18 -4.96
C ASP A 194 -6.42 -12.62 -6.43
N SER A 195 -5.79 -11.86 -7.32
CA SER A 195 -5.82 -12.13 -8.75
C SER A 195 -4.50 -12.73 -9.20
N PRO A 196 -4.51 -13.89 -9.91
CA PRO A 196 -3.28 -14.55 -10.30
C PRO A 196 -2.50 -13.70 -11.31
N VAL A 197 -1.17 -13.76 -11.24
CA VAL A 197 -0.30 -13.31 -12.32
C VAL A 197 -0.31 -14.37 -13.41
N VAL A 198 -0.64 -13.99 -14.65
CA VAL A 198 -0.73 -14.90 -15.79
C VAL A 198 0.43 -14.77 -16.78
N ALA A 199 1.19 -13.67 -16.71
CA ALA A 199 2.42 -13.46 -17.46
C ALA A 199 3.30 -12.41 -16.77
N GLY A 200 4.61 -12.46 -16.99
CA GLY A 200 5.58 -11.57 -16.32
C GLY A 200 5.82 -11.97 -14.86
N GLY A 201 6.25 -11.01 -14.04
CA GLY A 201 6.56 -11.26 -12.64
C GLY A 201 7.23 -10.09 -11.94
N TYR A 202 7.51 -10.30 -10.65
CA TYR A 202 8.13 -9.31 -9.77
C TYR A 202 9.30 -9.92 -9.00
N THR A 203 10.28 -9.08 -8.70
CA THR A 203 11.32 -9.37 -7.72
C THR A 203 11.01 -8.58 -6.45
N LEU A 204 10.90 -9.28 -5.34
CA LEU A 204 10.68 -8.71 -4.01
C LEU A 204 11.92 -8.92 -3.14
N LYS A 205 12.40 -7.84 -2.53
CA LYS A 205 13.37 -7.87 -1.44
C LYS A 205 12.66 -7.40 -0.17
N ASP A 206 12.54 -8.30 0.80
CA ASP A 206 12.06 -7.96 2.15
C ASP A 206 13.18 -7.30 2.98
N ARG A 207 12.80 -6.59 4.04
CA ARG A 207 13.68 -5.78 4.91
C ARG A 207 14.56 -6.59 5.88
N LYS A 208 14.82 -7.86 5.60
CA LYS A 208 15.65 -8.70 6.48
C LYS A 208 17.14 -8.37 6.35
#